data_AF-A0A350UMQ0-F1
#
_entry.id   AF-A0A350UMQ0-F1
#
_cell.length_a   1.000
_cell.length_b   1.000
_cell.length_c   1.000
_cell.angle_alpha   90.00
_cell.angle_beta   90.00
_cell.angle_gamma   90.00
#
_symmetry.space_group_name_H-M   'P 1'
#
loop_
_entity.id
_entity.type
_entity.pdbx_description
1 polymer ?
#
loop_
_entity_poly.entity_id
_entity_poly.type
_entity_poly.pdbx_seq_one_letter_code
_entity_poly.pdbx_strand_id
1 'polypeptide(L)' 'MKDRHPGFPRSILALNPQTGRWSEIGTIPVGLVTTGAVVYEGRIVIAGGEDRPGHRRATVFSGGVSPSDR' A
#
# COMPACT_ATOMS: atom_id res chain seq x y z
N MET A 1 10.59 12.99 -22.51
CA MET A 1 10.66 13.57 -21.16
C MET A 1 10.52 12.43 -20.16
N LYS A 2 11.64 11.82 -19.75
CA LYS A 2 11.65 10.84 -18.65
C LYS A 2 11.89 11.65 -17.39
N ASP A 3 10.80 12.12 -16.80
CA ASP A 3 10.88 12.75 -15.48
C ASP A 3 11.55 11.74 -14.54
N ARG A 4 12.55 12.18 -13.76
CA ARG A 4 13.28 11.36 -12.77
C ARG A 4 12.38 11.04 -11.58
N HIS A 5 11.20 10.49 -11.84
CA HIS A 5 10.28 10.07 -10.81
C HIS A 5 10.81 8.78 -10.17
N PRO A 6 10.99 8.73 -8.84
CA PRO A 6 11.56 7.57 -8.15
C PRO A 6 10.64 6.34 -8.15
N GLY A 7 9.41 6.49 -8.62
CA GLY A 7 8.35 5.48 -8.55
C GLY A 7 7.40 5.77 -7.39
N PHE A 8 6.30 5.02 -7.31
CA PHE A 8 5.38 5.14 -6.18
C PHE A 8 6.00 4.57 -4.90
N PRO A 9 5.77 5.21 -3.74
CA PRO A 9 6.30 4.73 -2.48
C PRO A 9 5.79 3.32 -2.17
N ARG A 10 6.63 2.56 -1.47
CA ARG A 10 6.33 1.19 -1.05
C ARG A 10 6.05 1.08 0.45
N SER A 11 6.15 2.17 1.20
CA SER A 11 5.90 2.18 2.64
C SER A 11 4.42 1.97 2.94
N ILE A 12 4.15 1.19 3.98
CA ILE A 12 2.82 1.04 4.57
C ILE A 12 2.80 1.92 5.81
N LEU A 13 1.87 2.88 5.84
CA LEU A 13 1.69 3.76 6.98
C LEU A 13 0.44 3.36 7.77
N ALA A 14 0.53 3.38 9.10
CA ALA A 14 -0.61 3.23 10.00
C ALA A 14 -0.89 4.57 10.70
N LEU A 15 -2.16 4.95 10.76
CA LEU A 15 -2.62 6.11 11.52
C LEU A 15 -3.06 5.64 12.90
N ASN A 16 -2.46 6.20 13.95
CA ASN A 16 -2.99 6.09 15.29
C ASN A 16 -4.07 7.18 15.49
N PRO A 17 -5.37 6.81 15.63
CA PRO A 17 -6.46 7.80 15.69
C PRO A 17 -6.53 8.56 17.01
N GLN A 18 -5.92 8.05 18.09
CA GLN A 18 -5.90 8.72 19.39
C GLN A 18 -4.90 9.88 19.42
N THR A 19 -3.76 9.71 18.74
CA THR A 19 -2.68 10.70 18.70
C THR A 19 -2.63 11.49 17.40
N GLY A 20 -3.33 11.04 16.36
CA GLY A 20 -3.30 11.63 15.02
C GLY A 20 -1.98 11.44 14.28
N ARG A 21 -1.12 10.53 14.74
CA ARG A 21 0.22 10.32 14.20
C ARG A 21 0.27 9.13 13.24
N TRP A 22 1.02 9.30 12.16
CA TRP A 22 1.37 8.22 11.25
C TRP A 22 2.70 7.57 11.66
N SER A 23 2.80 6.25 11.52
CA SER A 23 4.04 5.48 11.63
C SER A 23 4.20 4.55 10.44
N GLU A 24 5.44 4.27 10.05
CA GLU A 24 5.73 3.23 9.05
C GLU A 24 5.70 1.85 9.72
N ILE A 25 4.89 0.93 9.19
CA ILE A 25 4.67 -0.41 9.75
C ILE A 25 5.13 -1.53 8.83
N GLY A 26 5.64 -1.20 7.64
CA GLY A 26 6.14 -2.20 6.71
C GLY A 26 6.26 -1.68 5.28
N THR A 27 6.48 -2.60 4.35
CA THR A 27 6.58 -2.29 2.92
C THR A 27 5.81 -3.29 2.05
N ILE A 28 5.38 -2.82 0.87
CA ILE A 28 4.82 -3.67 -0.20
C ILE A 28 5.87 -3.95 -1.29
N PRO A 29 5.73 -5.04 -2.07
CA PRO A 29 6.69 -5.38 -3.12
C PRO A 29 6.78 -4.33 -4.24
N VAL A 30 5.65 -3.72 -4.61
CA VAL A 30 5.53 -2.74 -5.69
C VAL A 30 4.59 -1.63 -5.24
N GLY A 31 4.99 -0.37 -5.45
CA GLY A 31 4.12 0.78 -5.20
C GLY A 31 3.00 0.82 -6.24
N LEU A 32 1.76 0.81 -5.79
CA LEU A 32 0.58 0.85 -6.64
C LEU A 32 -0.32 2.02 -6.25
N VAL A 33 -0.88 2.70 -7.25
CA VAL A 33 -1.92 3.71 -7.07
C VAL A 33 -3.25 3.24 -7.65
N THR A 34 -4.31 4.00 -7.37
CA THR A 34 -5.70 3.72 -7.81
C THR A 34 -6.15 2.29 -7.45
N THR A 35 -5.74 1.79 -6.29
CA THR A 35 -6.00 0.41 -5.87
C THR A 35 -7.33 0.27 -5.14
N GLY A 36 -8.02 -0.85 -5.32
CA GLY A 36 -9.05 -1.28 -4.37
C GLY A 36 -8.41 -1.96 -3.17
N ALA A 37 -8.87 -1.65 -1.95
CA ALA A 37 -8.43 -2.32 -0.72
C ALA A 37 -9.64 -2.81 0.09
N VAL A 38 -9.60 -4.05 0.56
CA VAL A 38 -10.66 -4.67 1.37
C VAL A 38 -10.07 -5.47 2.53
N VAL A 39 -10.85 -5.66 3.58
CA VAL A 39 -10.54 -6.67 4.61
C VAL A 39 -11.22 -7.97 4.22
N TYR A 40 -10.44 -9.04 4.09
CA TYR A 40 -10.93 -10.37 3.74
C TYR A 40 -10.16 -11.42 4.56
N GLU A 41 -10.89 -12.31 5.25
CA GLU A 41 -10.29 -13.37 6.10
C GLU A 41 -9.24 -12.84 7.09
N GLY A 42 -9.53 -11.68 7.72
CA GLY A 42 -8.63 -11.04 8.70
C GLY A 42 -7.37 -10.39 8.11
N ARG A 43 -7.28 -10.24 6.78
CA ARG A 43 -6.15 -9.65 6.07
C ARG A 43 -6.58 -8.42 5.28
N ILE A 44 -5.67 -7.49 5.05
CA ILE A 44 -5.87 -6.42 4.07
C ILE A 44 -5.47 -6.97 2.70
N VAL A 45 -6.39 -6.92 1.75
CA VAL A 45 -6.19 -7.33 0.36
C VAL A 45 -6.20 -6.10 -0.53
N ILE A 46 -5.16 -5.94 -1.35
CA ILE A 46 -5.04 -4.88 -2.35
C ILE A 46 -5.17 -5.52 -3.73
N ALA A 47 -6.18 -5.11 -4.49
CA ALA A 47 -6.48 -5.68 -5.81
C ALA A 47 -6.03 -4.73 -6.93
N GLY A 48 -5.01 -5.16 -7.67
CA GLY A 48 -4.49 -4.44 -8.84
C GLY A 48 -4.00 -3.04 -8.52
N GLY A 49 -3.89 -2.23 -9.57
CA GLY A 49 -3.47 -0.82 -9.47
C GLY A 49 -2.61 -0.42 -10.65
N GLU A 50 -2.02 0.76 -10.56
CA GLU A 50 -1.09 1.30 -11.55
C GLU A 50 0.30 1.50 -10.91
N ASP A 51 1.37 0.99 -11.53
CA ASP A 51 2.75 1.10 -11.02
C ASP A 51 3.56 2.22 -11.70
N ARG A 52 3.06 2.72 -12.84
CA ARG A 52 3.55 3.90 -13.57
C ARG A 52 2.47 4.38 -14.55
N PRO A 53 2.52 5.63 -15.04
CA PRO A 53 1.52 6.20 -15.92
C PRO A 53 1.06 5.25 -17.04
N GLY A 54 -0.23 4.91 -17.01
CA GLY A 54 -0.89 4.07 -18.02
C GLY A 54 -0.56 2.58 -17.98
N HIS A 55 0.16 2.09 -16.97
CA HIS A 55 0.52 0.69 -16.84
C HIS A 55 -0.18 0.03 -15.64
N ARG A 56 -1.28 -0.66 -15.94
CA ARG A 56 -2.10 -1.37 -14.95
C ARG A 56 -1.52 -2.75 -14.63
N ARG A 57 -1.58 -3.13 -13.37
CA ARG A 57 -1.28 -4.48 -12.88
C ARG A 57 -2.55 -5.16 -12.39
N ALA A 58 -2.65 -6.45 -12.67
CA ALA A 58 -3.69 -7.34 -12.14
C ALA A 58 -3.25 -8.10 -10.86
N THR A 59 -2.06 -7.79 -10.33
CA THR A 59 -1.51 -8.45 -9.13
C THR A 59 -2.38 -8.17 -7.91
N VAL A 60 -2.60 -9.18 -7.09
CA VAL A 60 -3.27 -9.06 -5.80
C VAL A 60 -2.24 -9.27 -4.69
N PHE A 61 -2.21 -8.34 -3.72
CA PHE A 61 -1.40 -8.46 -2.52
C PHE A 61 -2.29 -8.70 -1.30
N SER A 62 -1.80 -9.47 -0.32
CA SER A 62 -2.45 -9.55 0.98
C SER A 62 -1.45 -9.47 2.13
N GLY A 63 -1.79 -8.69 3.16
CA GLY A 63 -0.97 -8.51 4.36
C GLY A 63 -1.80 -8.68 5.62
N GLY A 64 -1.20 -9.27 6.66
CA GLY A 64 -1.73 -9.19 8.01
C GLY A 64 -1.24 -7.91 8.68
N VAL A 65 -2.01 -7.42 9.66
CA VAL A 65 -1.55 -6.35 10.56
C VAL A 65 -1.25 -7.00 11.91
N SER A 66 -0.03 -6.80 12.41
CA SER A 66 0.41 -7.27 13.72
C SER A 66 -0.13 -6.37 14.82
N PRO A 67 -0.38 -6.87 16.05
CA PRO A 67 -0.71 -6.02 17.21
C PRO A 67 0.33 -4.93 17.49
N SER A 68 1.58 -5.12 17.06
CA SER A 68 2.66 -4.13 17.15
C SER A 68 2.49 -2.92 16.23
N ASP A 69 1.57 -3.00 15.26
CA ASP A 69 1.41 -2.00 14.20
C ASP A 69 0.34 -0.93 14.55
N ARG A 70 -0.24 -0.99 15.76
CA ARG A 70 -1.33 -0.13 16.25
C ARG A 70 -0.86 0.92 17.26
#